data_AF-A0A6J4PDT6-F1
#
_entry.id   AF-A0A6J4PDT6-F1
#
_cell.length_a   1.000
_cell.length_b   1.000
_cell.length_c   1.000
_cell.angle_alpha   90.00
_cell.angle_beta   90.00
_cell.angle_gamma   90.00
#
_symmetry.space_group_name_H-M   'P 1'
#
loop_
_entity.id
_entity.type
_entity.pdbx_description
1 polymer ?
#
loop_
_entity_poly.entity_id
_entity_poly.type
_entity_poly.pdbx_seq_one_letter_code
_entity_poly.pdbx_strand_id
1 'polypeptide(L)'
;MTGPDDAGAVGALAEEDVLLLPELVAHLREHRSLLRQKWAARITDAHLLAAMTPQEVFTEVTSVYDNYVAVLETGSVEELRHYARDLSERIIPRGVETHEVVGIVLLLRDVLARSLFEKYHHDFDLLNRVLDAYEPAANRIANTVAVSFVEERERVIRQQQDSLRELSTPVLQVRERLLILPIIGVLDTGRARQLTDQLLA
;
A
#
# COMPACT_ATOMS: atom_id res chain seq x y z
N MET A 1 11.34 -10.01 49.34
CA MET A 1 10.13 -10.85 49.35
C MET A 1 9.41 -10.65 48.04
N THR A 2 9.83 -11.35 46.99
CA THR A 2 9.08 -11.54 45.74
C THR A 2 8.53 -12.95 45.84
N GLY A 3 7.23 -13.05 46.10
CA GLY A 3 6.55 -14.34 46.33
C GLY A 3 6.41 -15.15 45.03
N PRO A 4 6.17 -16.47 45.13
CA PRO A 4 5.93 -17.34 43.98
C PRO A 4 4.67 -17.00 43.14
N ASP A 5 3.83 -16.06 43.60
CA ASP A 5 2.59 -15.63 42.92
C ASP A 5 2.83 -14.72 41.69
N ASP A 6 3.94 -13.97 41.63
CA ASP A 6 4.22 -13.08 40.49
C ASP A 6 4.49 -13.86 39.18
N ALA A 7 5.08 -15.05 39.28
CA ALA A 7 5.36 -15.89 38.11
C ALA A 7 4.08 -16.49 37.50
N GLY A 8 3.05 -16.73 38.32
CA GLY A 8 1.75 -17.25 37.87
C GLY A 8 0.90 -16.17 37.21
N ALA A 9 0.91 -14.94 37.73
CA ALA A 9 0.19 -13.81 37.14
C ALA A 9 0.78 -13.38 35.79
N VAL A 10 2.11 -13.37 35.65
CA VAL A 10 2.79 -13.05 34.38
C VAL A 10 2.53 -14.13 33.32
N GLY A 11 2.45 -15.40 33.71
CA GLY A 11 2.08 -16.51 32.81
C GLY A 11 0.63 -16.42 32.32
N ALA A 12 -0.32 -16.10 33.19
CA ALA A 12 -1.74 -15.96 32.83
C ALA A 12 -2.01 -14.75 31.92
N LEU A 13 -1.33 -13.62 32.16
CA LEU A 13 -1.41 -12.44 31.27
C LEU A 13 -0.84 -12.73 29.87
N ALA A 14 0.27 -13.48 29.79
CA ALA A 14 0.84 -13.88 28.52
C ALA A 14 -0.06 -14.88 27.75
N GLU A 15 -0.77 -15.77 28.44
CA GLU A 15 -1.75 -16.67 27.82
C GLU A 15 -3.03 -15.94 27.37
N GLU A 16 -3.50 -14.94 28.11
CA GLU A 16 -4.59 -14.05 27.68
C GLU A 16 -4.20 -13.26 26.42
N ASP A 17 -2.99 -12.71 26.37
CA ASP A 17 -2.49 -11.92 25.25
C ASP A 17 -2.39 -12.74 23.95
N VAL A 18 -2.10 -14.04 24.05
CA VAL A 18 -2.08 -14.97 22.91
C VAL A 18 -3.48 -15.18 22.31
N LEU A 19 -4.55 -15.01 23.10
CA LEU A 19 -5.94 -15.17 22.64
C LEU A 19 -6.55 -13.86 22.10
N LEU A 20 -5.95 -12.70 22.36
CA LEU A 20 -6.48 -11.41 21.94
C LEU A 20 -6.49 -11.23 20.42
N LEU A 21 -5.43 -11.67 19.73
CA LEU A 21 -5.34 -11.50 18.27
C LEU A 21 -6.40 -12.34 17.52
N PRO A 22 -6.61 -13.63 17.82
CA PRO A 22 -7.74 -14.40 17.28
C PRO A 22 -9.10 -13.76 17.55
N GLU A 23 -9.34 -13.23 18.76
CA GLU A 23 -10.62 -12.61 19.12
C GLU A 23 -10.85 -11.29 18.37
N LEU A 24 -9.81 -10.47 18.24
CA LEU A 24 -9.82 -9.26 17.41
C LEU A 24 -10.15 -9.61 15.96
N VAL A 25 -9.48 -10.62 15.38
CA VAL A 25 -9.71 -11.05 14.00
C VAL A 25 -11.14 -11.57 13.83
N ALA A 26 -11.65 -12.34 14.80
CA ALA A 26 -13.03 -12.82 14.79
C ALA A 26 -14.04 -11.66 14.79
N HIS A 27 -13.83 -10.64 15.62
CA HIS A 27 -14.66 -9.43 15.64
C HIS A 27 -14.68 -8.71 14.29
N LEU A 28 -13.51 -8.54 13.67
CA LEU A 28 -13.40 -7.89 12.36
C LEU A 28 -14.05 -8.74 11.24
N ARG A 29 -14.01 -10.07 11.33
CA ARG A 29 -14.69 -10.96 10.38
C ARG A 29 -16.20 -10.91 10.54
N GLU A 30 -16.70 -10.94 11.76
CA GLU A 30 -18.12 -10.85 12.08
C GLU A 30 -18.73 -9.54 11.54
N HIS A 31 -18.02 -8.43 11.70
CA HIS A 31 -18.48 -7.10 11.29
C HIS A 31 -18.05 -6.70 9.87
N ARG A 32 -17.48 -7.62 9.09
CA ARG A 32 -16.86 -7.34 7.77
C ARG A 32 -17.74 -6.51 6.84
N SER A 33 -19.01 -6.87 6.69
CA SER A 33 -19.93 -6.18 5.77
C SER A 33 -20.14 -4.72 6.18
N LEU A 34 -20.38 -4.48 7.48
CA LEU A 34 -20.57 -3.14 8.02
C LEU A 34 -19.31 -2.28 7.90
N LEU A 35 -18.15 -2.84 8.26
CA LEU A 35 -16.88 -2.11 8.22
C LEU A 35 -16.46 -1.76 6.79
N ARG A 36 -16.62 -2.70 5.85
CA ARG A 36 -16.41 -2.41 4.42
C ARG A 36 -17.33 -1.33 3.88
N GLN A 37 -18.61 -1.34 4.29
CA GLN A 37 -19.55 -0.29 3.87
C GLN A 37 -19.16 1.08 4.44
N LYS A 38 -18.84 1.16 5.75
CA LYS A 38 -18.33 2.38 6.39
C LYS A 38 -17.06 2.89 5.68
N TRP A 39 -16.16 1.98 5.31
CA TRP A 39 -14.92 2.33 4.63
C TRP A 39 -15.15 2.84 3.20
N ALA A 40 -15.95 2.14 2.39
CA ALA A 40 -16.30 2.57 1.04
C ALA A 40 -17.00 3.95 1.03
N ALA A 41 -17.89 4.20 2.01
CA ALA A 41 -18.51 5.51 2.18
C ALA A 41 -17.46 6.60 2.44
N ARG A 42 -16.51 6.37 3.35
CA ARG A 42 -15.43 7.33 3.62
C ARG A 42 -14.50 7.59 2.43
N ILE A 43 -14.20 6.58 1.63
CA ILE A 43 -13.42 6.74 0.39
C ILE A 43 -14.18 7.67 -0.57
N THR A 44 -15.48 7.45 -0.71
CA THR A 44 -16.36 8.26 -1.57
C THR A 44 -16.47 9.70 -1.07
N ASP A 45 -16.70 9.89 0.24
CA ASP A 45 -16.82 11.21 0.86
C ASP A 45 -15.51 12.00 0.75
N ALA A 46 -14.37 11.32 0.86
CA ALA A 46 -13.04 11.92 0.69
C ALA A 46 -12.64 12.12 -0.79
N HIS A 47 -13.49 11.72 -1.74
CA HIS A 47 -13.25 11.82 -3.19
C HIS A 47 -11.94 11.14 -3.64
N LEU A 48 -11.56 10.04 -2.96
CA LEU A 48 -10.37 9.26 -3.32
C LEU A 48 -10.72 8.22 -4.40
N LEU A 49 -9.77 7.88 -5.27
CA LEU A 49 -9.96 6.98 -6.43
C LEU A 49 -11.01 7.49 -7.42
N ALA A 50 -11.09 8.80 -7.64
CA ALA A 50 -12.03 9.39 -8.60
C ALA A 50 -11.89 8.82 -10.03
N ALA A 51 -10.74 8.24 -10.35
CA ALA A 51 -10.48 7.57 -11.63
C ALA A 51 -11.10 6.16 -11.75
N MET A 52 -11.76 5.65 -10.71
CA MET A 52 -12.39 4.33 -10.67
C MET A 52 -13.91 4.43 -10.54
N THR A 53 -14.62 3.47 -11.10
CA THR A 53 -16.07 3.36 -10.94
C THR A 53 -16.44 2.91 -9.52
N PRO A 54 -17.65 3.23 -9.01
CA PRO A 54 -18.10 2.77 -7.71
C PRO A 54 -18.06 1.23 -7.55
N GLN A 55 -18.33 0.50 -8.63
CA GLN A 55 -18.29 -0.97 -8.65
C GLN A 55 -16.85 -1.51 -8.53
N GLU A 56 -15.90 -0.89 -9.22
CA GLU A 56 -14.47 -1.20 -9.06
C GLU A 56 -14.04 -0.89 -7.63
N VAL A 57 -14.33 0.30 -7.10
CA VAL A 57 -13.99 0.68 -5.72
C VAL A 57 -14.55 -0.33 -4.71
N PHE A 58 -15.82 -0.74 -4.86
CA PHE A 58 -16.42 -1.74 -3.97
C PHE A 58 -15.72 -3.11 -4.04
N THR A 59 -15.33 -3.53 -5.24
CA THR A 59 -14.58 -4.78 -5.45
C THR A 59 -13.20 -4.69 -4.79
N GLU A 60 -12.48 -3.61 -5.02
CA GLU A 60 -11.15 -3.38 -4.45
C GLU A 60 -11.20 -3.27 -2.92
N VAL A 61 -12.19 -2.56 -2.37
CA VAL A 61 -12.46 -2.50 -0.93
C VAL A 61 -12.68 -3.89 -0.34
N THR A 62 -13.29 -4.81 -1.08
CA THR A 62 -13.47 -6.19 -0.61
C THR A 62 -12.13 -6.89 -0.42
N SER A 63 -11.34 -6.92 -1.49
CA SER A 63 -10.08 -7.64 -1.52
C SER A 63 -9.06 -7.03 -0.57
N VAL A 64 -8.96 -5.70 -0.49
CA VAL A 64 -8.02 -5.03 0.41
C VAL A 64 -8.41 -5.26 1.86
N TYR A 65 -9.70 -5.24 2.20
CA TYR A 65 -10.15 -5.56 3.57
C TYR A 65 -9.77 -6.99 3.95
N ASP A 66 -10.01 -7.96 3.07
CA ASP A 66 -9.73 -9.37 3.35
C ASP A 66 -8.23 -9.62 3.52
N ASN A 67 -7.41 -9.04 2.63
CA ASN A 67 -5.96 -9.09 2.75
C ASN A 67 -5.48 -8.45 4.06
N TYR A 68 -6.05 -7.29 4.43
CA TYR A 68 -5.71 -6.62 5.69
C TYR A 68 -5.97 -7.51 6.91
N VAL A 69 -7.16 -8.13 6.98
CA VAL A 69 -7.52 -9.04 8.08
C VAL A 69 -6.66 -10.31 8.05
N ALA A 70 -6.30 -10.82 6.87
CA ALA A 70 -5.39 -11.96 6.75
C ALA A 70 -3.97 -11.61 7.25
N VAL A 71 -3.47 -10.40 7.01
CA VAL A 71 -2.18 -9.95 7.56
C VAL A 71 -2.24 -9.82 9.08
N LEU A 72 -3.37 -9.36 9.64
CA LEU A 72 -3.56 -9.34 11.10
C LEU A 72 -3.49 -10.74 11.69
N GLU A 73 -4.16 -11.71 11.08
CA GLU A 73 -4.22 -13.10 11.58
C GLU A 73 -2.89 -13.84 11.41
N THR A 74 -2.23 -13.69 10.27
CA THR A 74 -1.06 -14.52 9.91
C THR A 74 0.27 -13.83 10.16
N GLY A 75 0.27 -12.51 10.33
CA GLY A 75 1.48 -11.68 10.36
C GLY A 75 2.16 -11.48 9.00
N SER A 76 1.85 -12.30 7.99
CA SER A 76 2.44 -12.28 6.66
C SER A 76 1.87 -11.16 5.80
N VAL A 77 2.73 -10.47 5.05
CA VAL A 77 2.34 -9.39 4.12
C VAL A 77 2.40 -9.80 2.66
N GLU A 78 2.71 -11.06 2.35
CA GLU A 78 3.04 -11.48 0.99
C GLU A 78 1.85 -11.34 0.03
N GLU A 79 0.69 -11.89 0.40
CA GLU A 79 -0.55 -11.78 -0.39
C GLU A 79 -0.98 -10.33 -0.58
N LEU A 80 -0.91 -9.53 0.50
CA LEU A 80 -1.20 -8.10 0.44
C LEU A 80 -0.25 -7.36 -0.51
N ARG A 81 1.05 -7.69 -0.49
CA ARG A 81 2.05 -7.09 -1.37
C ARG A 81 1.81 -7.46 -2.82
N HIS A 82 1.50 -8.73 -3.09
CA HIS A 82 1.13 -9.19 -4.43
C HIS A 82 -0.10 -8.45 -4.95
N TYR A 83 -1.16 -8.39 -4.14
CA TYR A 83 -2.38 -7.67 -4.48
C TYR A 83 -2.12 -6.17 -4.72
N ALA A 84 -1.33 -5.53 -3.85
CA ALA A 84 -0.99 -4.13 -3.97
C ALA A 84 -0.22 -3.84 -5.26
N ARG A 85 0.70 -4.71 -5.67
CA ARG A 85 1.41 -4.58 -6.96
C ARG A 85 0.44 -4.67 -8.14
N ASP A 86 -0.39 -5.70 -8.18
CA ASP A 86 -1.35 -5.91 -9.28
C ASP A 86 -2.34 -4.75 -9.39
N LEU A 87 -2.81 -4.23 -8.25
CA LEU A 87 -3.67 -3.05 -8.23
C LEU A 87 -2.93 -1.80 -8.70
N SER A 88 -1.69 -1.60 -8.24
CA SER A 88 -0.84 -0.46 -8.63
C SER A 88 -0.66 -0.38 -10.15
N GLU A 89 -0.38 -1.50 -10.81
CA GLU A 89 -0.24 -1.58 -12.27
C GLU A 89 -1.52 -1.13 -13.01
N ARG A 90 -2.72 -1.34 -12.42
CA ARG A 90 -4.00 -0.90 -12.99
C ARG A 90 -4.33 0.56 -12.73
N ILE A 91 -3.96 1.10 -11.57
CA ILE A 91 -4.37 2.44 -11.13
C ILE A 91 -3.36 3.54 -11.47
N ILE A 92 -2.07 3.22 -11.56
CA ILE A 92 -1.02 4.19 -11.94
C ILE A 92 -1.30 4.81 -13.32
N PRO A 93 -1.63 4.04 -14.39
CA PRO A 93 -1.92 4.62 -15.70
C PRO A 93 -3.19 5.48 -15.73
N ARG A 94 -4.09 5.30 -14.75
CA ARG A 94 -5.31 6.08 -14.58
C ARG A 94 -5.08 7.41 -13.84
N GLY A 95 -3.83 7.69 -13.44
CA GLY A 95 -3.46 8.92 -12.75
C GLY A 95 -3.72 8.91 -11.24
N VAL A 96 -3.96 7.73 -10.64
CA VAL A 96 -4.12 7.63 -9.18
C VAL A 96 -2.81 7.95 -8.50
N GLU A 97 -2.86 8.88 -7.54
CA GLU A 97 -1.71 9.43 -6.84
C GLU A 97 -1.37 8.70 -5.54
N THR A 98 -0.10 8.80 -5.11
CA THR A 98 0.39 8.17 -3.87
C THR A 98 -0.42 8.58 -2.65
N HIS A 99 -0.83 9.86 -2.56
CA HIS A 99 -1.62 10.36 -1.43
C HIS A 99 -3.01 9.72 -1.37
N GLU A 100 -3.60 9.32 -2.50
CA GLU A 100 -4.89 8.63 -2.54
C GLU A 100 -4.74 7.22 -1.95
N VAL A 101 -3.72 6.47 -2.41
CA VAL A 101 -3.45 5.10 -1.92
C VAL A 101 -3.15 5.09 -0.43
N VAL A 102 -2.30 6.00 0.04
CA VAL A 102 -2.00 6.14 1.47
C VAL A 102 -3.26 6.54 2.24
N GLY A 103 -4.03 7.50 1.73
CA GLY A 103 -5.28 7.96 2.35
C GLY A 103 -6.28 6.83 2.55
N ILE A 104 -6.45 5.95 1.57
CA ILE A 104 -7.38 4.81 1.62
C ILE A 104 -7.01 3.81 2.72
N VAL A 105 -5.72 3.48 2.85
CA VAL A 105 -5.24 2.57 3.89
C VAL A 105 -5.39 3.19 5.28
N LEU A 106 -5.14 4.50 5.41
CA LEU A 106 -5.36 5.22 6.66
C LEU A 106 -6.85 5.29 7.03
N LEU A 107 -7.74 5.49 6.05
CA LEU A 107 -9.19 5.43 6.28
C LEU A 107 -9.64 4.05 6.78
N LEU A 108 -9.04 2.97 6.27
CA LEU A 108 -9.32 1.62 6.77
C LEU A 108 -8.89 1.48 8.23
N ARG A 109 -7.65 1.87 8.55
CA ARG A 109 -7.15 1.90 9.94
C ARG A 109 -8.13 2.63 10.86
N ASP A 110 -8.61 3.77 10.41
CA ASP A 110 -9.59 4.61 11.09
C ASP A 110 -10.97 3.97 11.31
N VAL A 111 -11.42 3.11 10.40
CA VAL A 111 -12.67 2.34 10.54
C VAL A 111 -12.48 1.21 11.55
N LEU A 112 -11.38 0.48 11.44
CA LEU A 112 -11.09 -0.66 12.31
C LEU A 112 -10.82 -0.21 13.75
N ALA A 113 -10.00 0.83 13.95
CA ALA A 113 -9.71 1.36 15.28
C ALA A 113 -10.98 1.81 16.02
N ARG A 114 -11.91 2.48 15.32
CA ARG A 114 -13.21 2.86 15.91
C ARG A 114 -14.07 1.64 16.25
N SER A 115 -14.06 0.59 15.41
CA SER A 115 -14.77 -0.67 15.70
C SER A 115 -14.21 -1.39 16.94
N LEU A 116 -12.89 -1.38 17.11
CA LEU A 116 -12.23 -1.96 18.28
C LEU A 116 -12.52 -1.13 19.54
N PHE A 117 -12.46 0.20 19.42
CA PHE A 117 -12.84 1.09 20.51
C PHE A 117 -14.30 0.86 20.94
N GLU A 118 -15.26 0.81 20.00
CA GLU A 118 -16.67 0.52 20.29
C GLU A 118 -16.84 -0.80 21.06
N LYS A 119 -16.06 -1.84 20.75
CA LYS A 119 -16.12 -3.13 21.46
C LYS A 119 -15.48 -3.09 22.86
N TYR A 120 -14.30 -2.49 23.00
CA TYR A 120 -13.47 -2.65 24.20
C TYR A 120 -13.43 -1.43 25.13
N HIS A 121 -14.03 -0.29 24.79
CA HIS A 121 -13.93 0.96 25.57
C HIS A 121 -14.38 0.90 27.04
N HIS A 122 -15.15 -0.12 27.45
CA HIS A 122 -15.57 -0.29 28.84
C HIS A 122 -14.45 -0.82 29.74
N ASP A 123 -13.43 -1.45 29.16
CA ASP A 123 -12.26 -1.98 29.86
C ASP A 123 -11.01 -1.38 29.21
N PHE A 124 -10.46 -0.36 29.87
CA PHE A 124 -9.34 0.40 29.33
C PHE A 124 -8.06 -0.43 29.24
N ASP A 125 -7.82 -1.32 30.20
CA ASP A 125 -6.63 -2.16 30.23
C ASP A 125 -6.70 -3.20 29.09
N LEU A 126 -7.87 -3.82 28.89
CA LEU A 126 -8.10 -4.69 27.73
C LEU A 126 -8.00 -3.94 26.40
N LEU A 127 -8.58 -2.73 26.30
CA LEU A 127 -8.48 -1.91 25.09
C LEU A 127 -7.02 -1.61 24.73
N ASN A 128 -6.18 -1.23 25.70
CA ASN A 128 -4.76 -0.98 25.43
C ASN A 128 -4.06 -2.23 24.91
N ARG A 129 -4.27 -3.39 25.54
CA ARG A 129 -3.69 -4.67 25.07
C ARG A 129 -4.14 -5.03 23.65
N VAL A 130 -5.41 -4.80 23.33
CA VAL A 130 -5.97 -5.00 21.98
C VAL A 130 -5.30 -4.06 20.97
N LEU A 131 -5.09 -2.80 21.33
CA LEU A 131 -4.40 -1.83 20.48
C LEU A 131 -2.92 -2.20 20.30
N ASP A 132 -2.23 -2.62 21.35
CA ASP A 132 -0.83 -3.08 21.29
C ASP A 132 -0.66 -4.29 20.36
N ALA A 133 -1.67 -5.18 20.28
CA ALA A 133 -1.68 -6.29 19.32
C ALA A 133 -1.99 -5.83 17.88
N TYR A 134 -2.87 -4.84 17.71
CA TYR A 134 -3.34 -4.35 16.42
C TYR A 134 -2.35 -3.41 15.71
N GLU A 135 -1.81 -2.43 16.43
CA GLU A 135 -1.05 -1.32 15.85
C GLU A 135 0.22 -1.74 15.09
N PRO A 136 1.05 -2.68 15.58
CA PRO A 136 2.24 -3.11 14.86
C PRO A 136 1.91 -3.69 13.49
N ALA A 137 0.83 -4.47 13.39
CA ALA A 137 0.37 -5.03 12.12
C ALA A 137 -0.22 -3.95 11.21
N ALA A 138 -1.04 -3.04 11.75
CA ALA A 138 -1.59 -1.91 10.99
C ALA A 138 -0.49 -1.03 10.38
N ASN A 139 0.54 -0.69 11.16
CA ASN A 139 1.68 0.10 10.70
C ASN A 139 2.50 -0.63 9.64
N ARG A 140 2.73 -1.93 9.82
CA ARG A 140 3.42 -2.78 8.82
C ARG A 140 2.67 -2.82 7.49
N ILE A 141 1.35 -2.97 7.53
CA ILE A 141 0.48 -2.95 6.35
C ILE A 141 0.59 -1.61 5.62
N ALA A 142 0.41 -0.49 6.34
CA ALA A 142 0.47 0.84 5.75
C ALA A 142 1.81 1.12 5.07
N ASN A 143 2.92 0.80 5.75
CA ASN A 143 4.26 0.94 5.18
C ASN A 143 4.47 0.06 3.95
N THR A 144 4.03 -1.21 4.01
CA THR A 144 4.20 -2.14 2.89
C THR A 144 3.46 -1.64 1.64
N VAL A 145 2.19 -1.25 1.79
CA VAL A 145 1.39 -0.76 0.66
C VAL A 145 1.98 0.54 0.09
N ALA A 146 2.37 1.47 0.94
CA ALA A 146 2.95 2.75 0.50
C ALA A 146 4.26 2.54 -0.29
N VAL A 147 5.18 1.73 0.24
CA VAL A 147 6.45 1.43 -0.42
C VAL A 147 6.21 0.70 -1.73
N SER A 148 5.39 -0.35 -1.74
CA SER A 148 5.11 -1.12 -2.96
C SER A 148 4.48 -0.28 -4.07
N PHE A 149 3.59 0.65 -3.72
CA PHE A 149 3.02 1.57 -4.70
C PHE A 149 4.06 2.51 -5.32
N VAL A 150 4.95 3.08 -4.49
CA VAL A 150 6.02 3.97 -4.97
C VAL A 150 7.02 3.21 -5.83
N GLU A 151 7.43 2.01 -5.44
CA GLU A 151 8.34 1.16 -6.22
C GLU A 151 7.75 0.83 -7.61
N GLU A 152 6.46 0.50 -7.67
CA GLU A 152 5.79 0.20 -8.95
C GLU A 152 5.66 1.47 -9.81
N ARG A 153 5.35 2.61 -9.20
CA ARG A 153 5.33 3.90 -9.91
C ARG A 153 6.70 4.26 -10.48
N GLU A 154 7.78 4.07 -9.73
CA GLU A 154 9.15 4.27 -10.24
C GLU A 154 9.52 3.30 -11.37
N ARG A 155 9.03 2.05 -11.30
CA ARG A 155 9.22 1.08 -12.38
C ARG A 155 8.51 1.52 -13.65
N VAL A 156 7.25 1.95 -13.55
CA VAL A 156 6.47 2.48 -14.69
C VAL A 156 7.15 3.70 -15.30
N ILE A 157 7.63 4.65 -14.48
CA ILE A 157 8.37 5.84 -14.96
C ILE A 157 9.63 5.43 -15.72
N ARG A 158 10.42 4.48 -15.18
CA ARG A 158 11.64 3.99 -15.86
C ARG A 158 11.30 3.35 -17.21
N GLN A 159 10.28 2.50 -17.26
CA GLN A 159 9.85 1.86 -18.50
C GLN A 159 9.39 2.90 -19.54
N GLN A 160 8.62 3.91 -19.11
CA GLN A 160 8.20 5.01 -19.98
C GLN A 160 9.40 5.81 -20.52
N GLN A 161 10.40 6.08 -19.68
CA GLN A 161 11.63 6.77 -20.10
C GLN A 161 12.43 5.96 -21.12
N ASP A 162 12.54 4.64 -20.94
CA ASP A 162 13.25 3.77 -21.86
C ASP A 162 12.52 3.66 -23.21
N SER A 163 11.20 3.50 -23.22
CA SER A 163 10.40 3.53 -24.45
C SER A 163 10.49 4.87 -25.18
N LEU A 164 10.52 6.00 -24.46
CA LEU A 164 10.75 7.31 -25.08
C LEU A 164 12.14 7.40 -25.72
N ARG A 165 13.19 6.85 -25.10
CA ARG A 165 14.54 6.83 -25.68
C ARG A 165 14.59 6.01 -26.97
N GLU A 166 13.94 4.85 -27.01
CA GLU A 166 13.88 3.99 -28.20
C GLU A 166 13.13 4.67 -29.36
N LEU A 167 12.09 5.46 -29.06
CA LEU A 167 11.33 6.20 -30.08
C LEU A 167 11.99 7.52 -30.51
N SER A 168 12.85 8.11 -29.68
CA SER A 168 13.45 9.45 -29.88
C SER A 168 14.82 9.43 -30.53
N THR A 169 15.31 8.28 -30.98
CA THR A 169 16.55 8.15 -31.76
C THR A 169 16.36 8.06 -33.29
N PRO A 170 15.38 8.70 -33.96
CA PRO A 170 15.47 8.83 -35.40
C PRO A 170 16.55 9.87 -35.73
N VAL A 171 17.68 9.42 -36.26
CA VAL A 171 18.64 10.32 -36.91
C VAL A 171 17.95 10.91 -38.14
N LEU A 172 17.57 12.19 -38.07
CA LEU A 172 16.94 12.89 -39.19
C LEU A 172 18.02 13.55 -40.04
N GLN A 173 18.20 13.07 -41.28
CA GLN A 173 19.09 13.69 -42.26
C GLN A 173 18.38 14.86 -42.94
N VAL A 174 18.86 16.09 -42.69
CA VAL A 174 18.24 17.32 -43.20
C VAL A 174 18.84 17.73 -44.55
N ARG A 175 20.12 17.40 -44.80
CA ARG A 175 20.81 17.53 -46.09
C ARG A 175 22.11 16.71 -46.08
N GLU A 176 22.81 16.63 -47.21
CA GLU A 176 24.15 16.03 -47.25
C GLU A 176 25.05 16.65 -46.18
N ARG A 177 25.63 15.78 -45.33
CA ARG A 177 26.53 16.11 -44.21
C ARG A 177 25.90 16.92 -43.05
N LEU A 178 24.57 16.95 -42.90
CA LEU A 178 23.91 17.56 -41.73
C LEU A 178 22.85 16.63 -41.12
N LEU A 179 23.06 16.23 -39.87
CA LEU A 179 22.17 15.35 -39.10
C LEU A 179 21.61 16.12 -37.90
N ILE A 180 20.34 15.89 -37.58
CA ILE A 180 19.72 16.35 -36.34
C ILE A 180 19.35 15.12 -35.51
N LEU A 181 19.82 15.11 -34.27
CA LEU A 181 19.42 14.13 -33.27
C LEU A 181 18.61 14.86 -32.18
N PRO A 182 17.29 14.68 -32.13
CA PRO A 182 16.48 15.24 -31.05
C PRO A 182 16.83 14.52 -29.72
N ILE A 183 17.17 15.28 -28.69
CA ILE A 183 17.47 14.75 -27.36
C ILE A 183 16.33 15.13 -26.41
N ILE A 184 15.68 14.14 -25.80
CA ILE A 184 14.68 14.38 -24.77
C ILE A 184 15.30 14.16 -23.39
N GLY A 185 15.24 15.18 -22.54
CA GLY A 185 15.80 15.19 -21.19
C GLY A 185 17.15 15.89 -21.08
N VAL A 186 17.84 15.70 -19.95
CA VAL A 186 19.16 16.28 -19.70
C VAL A 186 20.26 15.48 -20.39
N LEU A 187 21.16 16.20 -21.07
CA LEU A 187 22.36 15.65 -21.67
C LEU A 187 23.46 15.57 -20.61
N ASP A 188 23.70 14.39 -20.05
CA ASP A 188 24.89 14.15 -19.22
C ASP A 188 26.11 13.73 -20.07
N THR A 189 27.30 13.81 -19.49
CA THR A 189 28.57 13.50 -20.17
C THR A 189 28.68 12.05 -20.64
N GLY A 190 28.06 11.10 -19.93
CA GLY A 190 28.04 9.69 -20.33
C GLY A 190 27.20 9.48 -21.58
N ARG A 191 26.02 10.08 -21.60
CA ARG A 191 25.06 10.02 -22.71
C ARG A 191 25.57 10.75 -23.95
N ALA A 192 26.26 11.89 -23.79
CA ALA A 192 26.90 12.59 -24.90
C ALA A 192 27.99 11.74 -25.59
N ARG A 193 28.76 10.97 -24.82
CA ARG A 193 29.78 10.06 -25.35
C ARG A 193 29.15 8.92 -26.15
N GLN A 194 28.15 8.26 -25.58
CA GLN A 194 27.44 7.15 -26.22
C GLN A 194 26.79 7.55 -27.56
N LEU A 195 26.23 8.76 -27.64
CA LEU A 195 25.68 9.32 -28.88
C LEU A 195 26.76 9.61 -29.93
N THR A 196 27.92 10.11 -29.50
CA THR A 196 29.04 10.38 -30.41
C THR A 196 29.60 9.07 -30.96
N ASP A 197 29.73 8.04 -30.12
CA ASP A 197 30.22 6.73 -30.52
C ASP A 197 29.29 6.04 -31.52
N GLN A 198 27.96 6.17 -31.37
CA GLN A 198 26.98 5.61 -32.31
C GLN A 198 26.95 6.33 -33.67
N LEU A 199 27.33 7.62 -33.73
CA LEU A 199 27.35 8.40 -34.97
C LEU A 199 28.67 8.29 -35.75
N LEU A 200 29.74 7.81 -35.10
CA LEU A 200 31.06 7.60 -35.70
C LEU A 200 31.33 6.14 -36.10
N ALA A 201 30.43 5.22 -35.74
CA ALA A 201 30.45 3.81 -36.14
C ALA A 201 29.79 3.61 -37.52
#